data_AF-A0A2S1GZU2-F1
#
_entry.id   AF-A0A2S1GZU2-F1
#
_cell.length_a   1.000
_cell.length_b   1.000
_cell.length_c   1.000
_cell.angle_alpha   90.00
_cell.angle_beta   90.00
_cell.angle_gamma   90.00
#
_symmetry.space_group_name_H-M   'P 1'
#
loop_
_entity.id
_entity.type
_entity.pdbx_description
1 polymer ?
#
loop_
_entity_poly.entity_id
_entity_poly.type
_entity_poly.pdbx_seq_one_letter_code
_entity_poly.pdbx_strand_id
1 'polypeptide(L)'
;MTNTVDEFIESLVAATINNEVQWNVGTTEIQDILEEVYGNSEKLYTFLDEEAGAYVVLVSYQYYEGEVEAEEFIKDGMSILLIDDEDFEILNEVTDEDVENAALFSTLIEAIEEAK
;
A
#
# COMPACT_ATOMS: atom_id res chain seq x y z
N MET A 1 -3.29 -0.51 24.39
CA MET A 1 -4.36 -1.01 23.51
C MET A 1 -3.78 -0.85 22.14
N THR A 2 -3.59 -1.94 21.41
CA THR A 2 -3.02 -1.89 20.05
C THR A 2 -4.03 -1.22 19.12
N ASN A 3 -3.56 -0.39 18.20
CA ASN A 3 -4.40 0.24 17.18
C ASN A 3 -4.92 -0.85 16.22
N THR A 4 -6.20 -0.80 15.86
CA THR A 4 -6.82 -1.78 14.94
C THR A 4 -6.16 -1.76 13.55
N VAL A 5 -5.61 -0.62 13.15
CA VAL A 5 -4.86 -0.49 11.89
C VAL A 5 -3.54 -1.25 11.97
N ASP A 6 -2.79 -1.08 13.07
CA ASP A 6 -1.56 -1.83 13.31
C ASP A 6 -1.81 -3.35 13.31
N GLU A 7 -2.88 -3.82 13.99
CA GLU A 7 -3.27 -5.23 13.99
C GLU A 7 -3.60 -5.76 12.57
N PHE A 8 -4.21 -4.93 11.73
CA PHE A 8 -4.47 -5.27 10.33
C PHE A 8 -3.17 -5.44 9.53
N ILE A 9 -2.21 -4.51 9.64
CA ILE A 9 -0.94 -4.64 8.91
C ILE A 9 -0.11 -5.80 9.44
N GLU A 10 -0.07 -6.02 10.76
CA GLU A 10 0.61 -7.17 11.38
C GLU A 10 0.05 -8.51 10.87
N SER A 11 -1.28 -8.62 10.75
CA SER A 11 -1.91 -9.82 10.20
C SER A 11 -1.62 -9.99 8.70
N LEU A 12 -1.55 -8.90 7.93
CA LEU A 12 -1.16 -8.95 6.52
C LEU A 12 0.31 -9.38 6.32
N VAL A 13 1.22 -8.90 7.17
CA VAL A 13 2.62 -9.34 7.22
C VAL A 13 2.69 -10.85 7.50
N ALA A 14 1.96 -11.32 8.52
CA ALA A 14 1.95 -12.73 8.89
C ALA A 14 1.40 -13.61 7.75
N ALA A 15 0.30 -13.21 7.12
CA ALA A 15 -0.27 -13.91 5.96
C ALA A 15 0.72 -13.97 4.79
N THR A 16 1.45 -12.87 4.54
CA THR A 16 2.48 -12.80 3.49
C THR A 16 3.63 -13.77 3.77
N ILE A 17 4.19 -13.75 4.99
CA ILE A 17 5.29 -14.64 5.39
C ILE A 17 4.87 -16.11 5.33
N ASN A 18 3.61 -16.40 5.70
CA ASN A 18 3.06 -17.75 5.67
C ASN A 18 2.66 -18.21 4.26
N ASN A 19 2.85 -17.39 3.23
CA ASN A 19 2.41 -17.62 1.84
C ASN A 19 0.90 -17.87 1.70
N GLU A 20 0.10 -17.27 2.59
CA GLU A 20 -1.36 -17.32 2.52
C GLU A 20 -1.91 -16.34 1.47
N VAL A 21 -1.14 -15.30 1.14
CA VAL A 21 -1.42 -14.34 0.06
C VAL A 21 -0.29 -14.36 -0.97
N GLN A 22 -0.65 -14.19 -2.24
CA GLN A 22 0.30 -14.14 -3.35
C GLN A 22 0.32 -12.75 -3.98
N TRP A 23 1.37 -12.00 -3.66
CA TRP A 23 1.57 -10.66 -4.18
C TRP A 23 2.13 -10.68 -5.61
N ASN A 24 1.54 -9.85 -6.45
CA ASN A 24 1.96 -9.58 -7.81
C ASN A 24 2.48 -8.14 -7.90
N VAL A 25 3.29 -7.86 -8.92
CA VAL A 25 3.56 -6.47 -9.30
C VAL A 25 2.25 -5.85 -9.80
N GLY A 26 2.01 -4.57 -9.47
CA GLY A 26 0.81 -3.87 -9.92
C GLY A 26 0.60 -3.90 -11.43
N THR A 27 -0.67 -3.85 -11.81
CA THR A 27 -1.08 -3.79 -13.22
C THR A 27 -1.02 -2.35 -13.73
N THR A 28 -1.07 -2.17 -15.04
CA THR A 28 -1.13 -0.84 -15.66
C THR A 28 -2.40 -0.09 -15.23
N GLU A 29 -3.53 -0.78 -15.10
CA GLU A 29 -4.79 -0.16 -14.66
C GLU A 29 -4.68 0.42 -13.24
N ILE A 30 -4.10 -0.33 -12.29
CA ILE A 30 -3.89 0.16 -10.93
C ILE A 30 -2.86 1.29 -10.92
N GLN A 31 -1.79 1.17 -11.72
CA GLN A 31 -0.77 2.21 -11.81
C GLN A 31 -1.34 3.54 -12.33
N ASP A 32 -2.20 3.51 -13.35
CA ASP A 32 -2.84 4.71 -13.90
C ASP A 32 -3.68 5.43 -12.83
N ILE A 33 -4.43 4.68 -12.01
CA ILE A 33 -5.23 5.25 -10.91
C ILE A 33 -4.33 5.90 -9.86
N LEU A 34 -3.25 5.24 -9.47
CA LEU A 34 -2.35 5.76 -8.45
C LEU A 34 -1.51 6.94 -8.93
N GLU A 35 -1.23 7.03 -10.24
CA GLU A 35 -0.62 8.22 -10.84
C GLU A 35 -1.57 9.43 -10.75
N GLU A 36 -2.88 9.24 -10.88
CA GLU A 36 -3.84 10.33 -10.66
C GLU A 36 -3.92 10.80 -9.20
N VAL A 37 -3.71 9.88 -8.25
CA VAL A 37 -3.80 10.16 -6.80
C VAL A 37 -2.50 10.75 -6.26
N TYR A 38 -1.36 10.12 -6.54
CA TYR A 38 -0.06 10.47 -5.94
C TYR A 38 0.90 11.13 -6.92
N GLY A 39 0.59 11.15 -8.22
CA GLY A 39 1.48 11.67 -9.27
C GLY A 39 2.67 10.76 -9.61
N ASN A 40 3.15 9.96 -8.66
CA ASN A 40 4.21 8.99 -8.88
C ASN A 40 4.15 7.85 -7.85
N SER A 41 4.51 6.64 -8.25
CA SER A 41 4.63 5.46 -7.40
C SER A 41 5.93 4.72 -7.70
N GLU A 42 6.71 4.35 -6.68
CA GLU A 42 7.95 3.62 -6.84
C GLU A 42 7.74 2.11 -6.75
N LYS A 43 7.21 1.63 -5.63
CA LYS A 43 6.85 0.22 -5.43
C LYS A 43 5.35 0.08 -5.50
N LEU A 44 4.88 -0.92 -6.25
CA LEU A 44 3.47 -1.23 -6.40
C LEU A 44 3.26 -2.75 -6.38
N TYR A 45 2.60 -3.22 -5.33
CA TYR A 45 2.29 -4.64 -5.14
C TYR A 45 0.80 -4.83 -4.92
N THR A 46 0.25 -5.90 -5.49
CA THR A 46 -1.19 -6.15 -5.49
C THR A 46 -1.50 -7.62 -5.27
N PHE A 47 -2.61 -7.92 -4.63
CA PHE A 47 -3.26 -9.22 -4.73
C PHE A 47 -4.77 -9.04 -4.74
N LEU A 48 -5.49 -10.01 -5.30
CA LEU A 48 -6.95 -10.00 -5.32
C LEU A 48 -7.47 -10.71 -4.06
N ASP A 49 -8.27 -10.00 -3.27
CA ASP A 49 -9.11 -10.59 -2.24
C ASP A 49 -10.47 -10.96 -2.88
N GLU A 50 -10.60 -12.24 -3.23
CA GLU A 50 -11.82 -12.77 -3.86
C GLU A 50 -13.05 -12.74 -2.93
N GLU A 51 -12.86 -12.69 -1.60
CA GLU A 51 -13.98 -12.61 -0.65
C GLU A 51 -14.51 -11.18 -0.57
N ALA A 52 -13.61 -10.20 -0.62
CA ALA A 52 -13.96 -8.78 -0.62
C ALA A 52 -14.39 -8.26 -2.02
N GLY A 53 -14.00 -8.94 -3.10
CA GLY A 53 -14.18 -8.41 -4.47
C GLY A 53 -13.31 -7.17 -4.70
N ALA A 54 -12.08 -7.19 -4.17
CA ALA A 54 -11.22 -6.02 -4.20
C ALA A 54 -9.74 -6.39 -4.33
N TYR A 55 -8.99 -5.55 -5.03
CA TYR A 55 -7.54 -5.54 -5.00
C TYR A 55 -7.05 -4.90 -3.70
N VAL A 56 -6.21 -5.62 -2.97
CA VAL A 56 -5.38 -5.04 -1.91
C VAL A 56 -4.09 -4.57 -2.56
N VAL A 57 -3.81 -3.28 -2.43
CA VAL A 57 -2.72 -2.60 -3.13
C VAL A 57 -1.79 -1.96 -2.11
N LEU A 58 -0.53 -2.38 -2.09
CA LEU A 58 0.53 -1.70 -1.35
C LEU A 58 1.32 -0.82 -2.32
N VAL A 59 1.41 0.47 -2.02
CA VAL A 59 2.14 1.45 -2.83
C VAL A 59 3.10 2.26 -1.97
N SER A 60 4.30 2.52 -2.51
CA SER A 60 5.18 3.59 -2.02
C SER A 60 5.18 4.74 -3.02
N TYR A 61 5.11 5.96 -2.52
CA TYR A 61 5.03 7.17 -3.34
C TYR A 61 5.85 8.30 -2.72
N GLN A 62 6.05 9.37 -3.49
CA GLN A 62 6.70 10.58 -3.02
C GLN A 62 5.73 11.75 -3.14
N TYR A 63 5.67 12.59 -2.10
CA TYR A 63 4.81 13.76 -2.07
C TYR A 63 5.56 14.99 -1.56
N TYR A 64 5.10 16.18 -1.92
CA TYR A 64 5.66 17.45 -1.44
C TYR A 64 4.92 17.92 -0.19
N GLU A 65 5.66 18.05 0.93
CA GLU A 65 5.14 18.62 2.16
C GLU A 65 5.45 20.14 2.22
N GLY A 66 4.63 20.96 1.59
CA GLY A 66 4.77 22.43 1.64
C GLY A 66 4.12 23.18 0.49
N GLU A 67 4.08 24.51 0.58
CA GLU A 67 3.53 25.37 -0.49
C GLU A 67 4.51 25.58 -1.67
N VAL A 68 5.75 25.10 -1.55
CA VAL A 68 6.81 25.31 -2.54
C VAL A 68 7.40 23.97 -2.95
N GLU A 69 7.39 23.69 -4.25
CA GLU A 69 8.07 22.53 -4.84
C GLU A 69 9.60 22.73 -4.74
N ALA A 70 10.18 22.27 -3.65
CA ALA A 70 11.62 22.17 -3.47
C ALA A 70 11.98 20.76 -2.99
N GLU A 71 13.12 20.24 -3.46
CA GLU A 71 13.57 18.86 -3.16
C GLU A 71 13.69 18.58 -1.65
N GLU A 72 13.93 19.60 -0.84
CA GLU A 72 14.00 19.49 0.63
C GLU A 72 12.66 19.15 1.31
N PHE A 73 11.54 19.30 0.59
CA PHE A 73 10.18 18.99 1.06
C PHE A 73 9.62 17.71 0.45
N ILE A 74 10.40 16.98 -0.35
CA ILE A 74 9.99 15.66 -0.84
C ILE A 74 10.01 14.69 0.34
N LYS A 75 8.87 14.05 0.58
CA LYS A 75 8.67 13.01 1.57
C LYS A 75 8.32 11.70 0.87
N ASP A 76 8.78 10.61 1.45
CA ASP A 76 8.33 9.27 1.08
C ASP A 76 7.09 8.95 1.91
N GLY A 77 6.09 8.36 1.27
CA GLY A 77 4.87 7.87 1.90
C GLY A 77 4.57 6.44 1.46
N MET A 78 3.77 5.75 2.26
CA MET A 78 3.30 4.40 1.95
C MET A 78 1.83 4.27 2.28
N SER A 79 1.08 3.62 1.38
CA SER A 79 -0.34 3.35 1.57
C SER A 79 -0.69 1.91 1.22
N ILE A 80 -1.63 1.36 1.98
CA ILE A 80 -2.39 0.16 1.61
C ILE A 80 -3.79 0.62 1.20
N LEU A 81 -4.17 0.35 -0.04
CA LEU A 81 -5.48 0.66 -0.58
C LEU A 81 -6.29 -0.63 -0.78
N LEU A 82 -7.60 -0.52 -0.60
CA LEU A 82 -8.56 -1.47 -1.13
C LEU A 82 -9.21 -0.83 -2.35
N ILE A 83 -9.08 -1.46 -3.50
CA ILE A 83 -9.61 -0.98 -4.79
C ILE A 83 -10.60 -2.02 -5.30
N ASP A 84 -11.81 -1.60 -5.65
CA ASP A 84 -12.85 -2.49 -6.20
C ASP A 84 -12.34 -3.21 -7.48
N ASP A 85 -12.68 -4.50 -7.65
CA ASP A 85 -12.18 -5.28 -8.78
C ASP A 85 -12.98 -5.11 -10.08
N GLU A 86 -14.17 -4.51 -10.02
CA GLU A 86 -15.04 -4.29 -11.18
C GLU A 86 -14.88 -2.88 -11.78
N ASP A 87 -14.87 -1.85 -10.94
CA ASP A 87 -14.84 -0.45 -11.39
C ASP A 87 -13.57 0.33 -11.00
N PHE A 88 -12.68 -0.31 -10.24
CA PHE A 88 -11.43 0.25 -9.75
C PHE A 88 -11.59 1.51 -8.88
N GLU A 89 -12.72 1.66 -8.17
CA GLU A 89 -12.89 2.70 -7.15
C GLU A 89 -12.05 2.38 -5.90
N ILE A 90 -11.38 3.39 -5.34
CA ILE A 90 -10.69 3.26 -4.04
C ILE A 90 -11.74 3.24 -2.93
N LEU A 91 -11.94 2.06 -2.33
CA LEU A 91 -12.90 1.82 -1.26
C LEU A 91 -12.37 2.28 0.10
N ASN A 92 -11.07 2.10 0.32
CA ASN A 92 -10.41 2.47 1.57
C ASN A 92 -8.91 2.70 1.35
N GLU A 93 -8.32 3.51 2.21
CA GLU A 93 -6.88 3.80 2.25
C GLU A 93 -6.39 3.80 3.70
N VAL A 94 -5.22 3.20 3.92
CA VAL A 94 -4.46 3.26 5.17
C VAL A 94 -3.06 3.76 4.85
N THR A 95 -2.67 4.88 5.43
CA THR A 95 -1.34 5.48 5.24
C THR A 95 -0.38 5.09 6.37
N ASP A 96 0.91 5.33 6.18
CA ASP A 96 1.93 5.19 7.21
C ASP A 96 1.79 6.19 8.37
N GLU A 97 0.98 7.24 8.20
CA GLU A 97 0.61 8.17 9.28
C GLU A 97 -0.55 7.67 10.15
N ASP A 98 -1.34 6.70 9.68
CA ASP A 98 -2.49 6.14 10.41
C ASP A 98 -2.10 5.07 11.45
N VAL A 99 -0.85 4.60 11.39
CA VAL A 99 -0.30 3.55 12.28
C VAL A 99 0.55 4.12 13.39
N GLU A 100 0.55 3.45 14.55
CA GLU A 100 1.47 3.80 15.63
C GLU A 100 2.91 3.35 15.32
N ASN A 101 3.06 2.27 14.55
CA ASN A 101 4.34 1.73 14.11
C ASN A 101 4.49 1.75 12.59
N ALA A 102 5.00 2.85 12.04
CA ALA A 102 5.27 3.00 10.61
C ALA A 102 6.24 1.93 10.04
N ALA A 103 7.08 1.30 10.88
CA ALA A 103 7.98 0.23 10.43
C ALA A 103 7.23 -1.04 9.96
N LEU A 104 5.94 -1.17 10.25
CA LEU A 104 5.10 -2.26 9.77
C LEU A 104 5.01 -2.29 8.24
N PHE A 105 4.91 -1.13 7.59
CA PHE A 105 4.89 -1.05 6.12
C PHE A 105 6.20 -1.53 5.50
N SER A 106 7.35 -1.10 6.03
CA SER A 106 8.66 -1.57 5.58
C SER A 106 8.80 -3.09 5.77
N THR A 107 8.32 -3.61 6.90
CA THR A 107 8.33 -5.06 7.20
C THR A 107 7.47 -5.83 6.19
N LEU A 108 6.31 -5.29 5.82
CA LEU A 108 5.45 -5.88 4.79
C LEU A 108 6.13 -5.90 3.42
N ILE A 109 6.76 -4.80 3.01
CA ILE A 109 7.52 -4.73 1.75
C ILE A 109 8.63 -5.78 1.73
N GLU A 110 9.41 -5.89 2.80
CA GLU A 110 10.45 -6.91 2.93
C GLU A 110 9.88 -8.32 2.81
N ALA A 111 8.77 -8.61 3.50
CA ALA A 111 8.10 -9.91 3.41
C ALA A 111 7.61 -10.23 1.99
N ILE A 112 7.07 -9.24 1.27
CA ILE A 112 6.64 -9.38 -0.14
C ILE A 112 7.83 -9.68 -1.05
N GLU A 113 8.93 -8.97 -0.86
CA GLU A 113 10.13 -9.09 -1.70
C GLU A 113 10.90 -10.40 -1.43
N GLU A 114 10.90 -10.90 -0.20
CA GLU A 114 11.50 -12.18 0.17
C GLU A 114 10.67 -13.39 -0.27
N ALA A 115 9.35 -13.24 -0.43
CA ALA A 115 8.45 -14.30 -0.88
C ALA A 115 8.51 -14.59 -2.39
N LYS A 116 9.22 -13.76 -3.17
CA LYS A 116 9.38 -13.89 -4.64
C LYS A 116 10.57 -14.78 -5.04
#